data_AF-A0A9D8WSY5-F1
#
_entry.id   AF-A0A9D8WSY5-F1
#
_cell.length_a   1.000
_cell.length_b   1.000
_cell.length_c   1.000
_cell.angle_alpha   90.00
_cell.angle_beta   90.00
_cell.angle_gamma   90.00
#
_symmetry.space_group_name_H-M   'P 1'
#
loop_
_entity.id
_entity.type
_entity.pdbx_description
1 polymer ?
#
loop_
_entity_poly.entity_id
_entity_poly.type
_entity_poly.pdbx_seq_one_letter_code
_entity_poly.pdbx_strand_id
1 'polypeptide(L)'
;MAQRNRASGWKHAKLSGHTNEACVKELLDNDSEYRDDFLNRIGYGKDTIKSTSIGGLHETNVPGILGKKTKSKTDLKIFCNSGKTITVSIKKSLGGQVYFVRAGLFIDVYEKQFREKIPDDVQRAIKLFWAAADDATDIIEKYGDRSDAKSYDLQIRHESLNATTLKSYDKNLYDSMLDWFSSHAYNLTKLAFTMGAAKDPAEWSEFVWYINLLGENDVDEIFHIEEICNAAVKVASQP
;
A
#
# COMPACT_ATOMS: atom_id res chain seq x y z
N MET A 1 30.70 -4.88 9.20
CA MET A 1 29.38 -5.40 8.78
C MET A 1 29.21 -5.11 7.29
N ALA A 2 29.06 -6.14 6.46
CA ALA A 2 28.91 -5.95 5.01
C ALA A 2 27.59 -5.21 4.71
N GLN A 3 27.69 -4.06 4.05
CA GLN A 3 26.55 -3.21 3.72
C GLN A 3 25.67 -3.94 2.69
N ARG A 4 24.48 -4.39 3.12
CA ARG A 4 23.52 -5.05 2.23
C ARG A 4 23.07 -4.06 1.16
N ASN A 5 23.19 -4.43 -0.11
CA ASN A 5 22.62 -3.62 -1.19
C ASN A 5 21.07 -3.67 -1.13
N ARG A 6 20.38 -2.69 -1.73
CA ARG A 6 18.92 -2.55 -1.64
C ARG A 6 18.16 -3.82 -2.05
N ALA A 7 18.63 -4.50 -3.10
CA ALA A 7 18.01 -5.73 -3.60
C ALA A 7 18.12 -6.90 -2.61
N SER A 8 19.30 -7.10 -1.99
CA SER A 8 19.49 -8.12 -0.95
C SER A 8 18.69 -7.81 0.31
N GLY A 9 18.64 -6.54 0.74
CA GLY A 9 17.78 -6.10 1.84
C GLY A 9 16.31 -6.40 1.59
N TRP A 10 15.82 -6.15 0.38
CA TRP A 10 14.44 -6.48 -0.02
C TRP A 10 14.14 -7.98 0.00
N LYS A 11 15.05 -8.82 -0.50
CA LYS A 11 14.87 -10.28 -0.48
C LYS A 11 14.76 -10.81 0.96
N HIS A 12 15.63 -10.32 1.85
CA HIS A 12 15.57 -10.69 3.27
C HIS A 12 14.27 -10.22 3.94
N ALA A 13 13.86 -8.96 3.70
CA ALA A 13 12.62 -8.42 4.24
C ALA A 13 11.40 -9.26 3.81
N LYS A 14 11.31 -9.62 2.52
CA LYS A 14 10.24 -10.48 2.00
C LYS A 14 10.22 -11.87 2.63
N LEU A 15 11.37 -12.52 2.72
CA LEU A 15 11.45 -13.86 3.31
C LEU A 15 11.00 -13.84 4.77
N SER A 16 11.49 -12.87 5.55
CA SER A 16 11.07 -12.71 6.94
C SER A 16 9.59 -12.33 7.08
N GLY A 17 9.02 -11.58 6.13
CA GLY A 17 7.59 -11.29 6.09
C GLY A 17 6.77 -12.57 5.95
N HIS A 18 7.13 -13.45 5.01
CA HIS A 18 6.44 -14.74 4.83
C HIS A 18 6.62 -15.68 6.02
N THR A 19 7.78 -15.67 6.68
CA THR A 19 7.96 -16.42 7.94
C THR A 19 7.01 -15.89 9.02
N ASN A 20 6.88 -14.57 9.15
CA ASN A 20 5.96 -13.97 10.10
C ASN A 20 4.49 -14.34 9.83
N GLU A 21 4.06 -14.31 8.55
CA GLU A 21 2.71 -14.75 8.15
C GLU A 21 2.43 -16.20 8.57
N ALA A 22 3.42 -17.09 8.42
CA ALA A 22 3.31 -18.49 8.86
C ALA A 22 3.17 -18.62 10.38
N CYS A 23 3.98 -17.88 11.15
CA CYS A 23 3.86 -17.86 12.61
C CYS A 23 2.51 -17.33 13.08
N VAL A 24 1.97 -16.29 12.43
CA VAL A 24 0.64 -15.72 12.77
C VAL A 24 -0.47 -16.75 12.53
N LYS A 25 -0.38 -17.48 11.42
CA LYS A 25 -1.31 -18.58 11.13
C LYS A 25 -1.24 -19.66 12.22
N GLU A 26 -0.03 -20.08 12.58
CA GLU A 26 0.20 -21.11 13.60
C GLU A 26 -0.33 -20.67 14.97
N LEU A 27 -0.15 -19.40 15.33
CA LEU A 27 -0.71 -18.81 16.55
C LEU A 27 -2.25 -18.93 16.59
N LEU A 28 -2.94 -18.55 15.51
CA LEU A 28 -4.40 -18.66 15.43
C LEU A 28 -4.92 -20.11 15.39
N ASP A 29 -4.14 -21.04 14.84
CA ASP A 29 -4.52 -22.45 14.75
C ASP A 29 -4.37 -23.20 16.08
N ASN A 30 -3.32 -22.87 16.85
CA ASN A 30 -2.89 -23.66 18.00
C ASN A 30 -3.20 -23.00 19.36
N ASP A 31 -3.37 -21.67 19.42
CA ASP A 31 -3.67 -20.95 20.66
C ASP A 31 -5.15 -20.52 20.68
N SER A 32 -5.96 -21.27 21.43
CA SER A 32 -7.40 -21.01 21.55
C SER A 32 -7.70 -19.71 22.30
N GLU A 33 -6.91 -19.37 23.31
CA GLU A 33 -7.14 -18.16 24.11
C GLU A 33 -6.86 -16.93 23.26
N TYR A 34 -5.72 -16.93 22.55
CA TYR A 34 -5.37 -15.87 21.63
C TYR A 34 -6.36 -15.74 20.48
N ARG A 35 -6.84 -16.86 19.93
CA ARG A 35 -7.85 -16.85 18.87
C ARG A 35 -9.15 -16.18 19.31
N ASP A 36 -9.63 -16.51 20.50
CA ASP A 36 -10.88 -15.96 21.02
C ASP A 36 -10.72 -14.46 21.34
N ASP A 37 -9.59 -14.05 21.91
CA ASP A 37 -9.22 -12.64 22.08
C ASP A 37 -9.17 -11.89 20.73
N PHE A 38 -8.48 -12.46 19.74
CA PHE A 38 -8.40 -11.91 18.40
C PHE A 38 -9.80 -11.64 17.80
N LEU A 39 -10.70 -12.64 17.82
CA LEU A 39 -12.05 -12.48 17.31
C LEU A 39 -12.84 -11.39 18.07
N ASN A 40 -12.64 -11.26 19.37
CA ASN A 40 -13.23 -10.17 20.15
C ASN A 40 -12.71 -8.80 19.70
N ARG A 41 -11.39 -8.65 19.53
CA ARG A 41 -10.75 -7.39 19.08
C ARG A 41 -11.29 -6.89 17.74
N ILE A 42 -11.59 -7.80 16.81
CA ILE A 42 -12.13 -7.45 15.49
C ILE A 42 -13.67 -7.48 15.40
N GLY A 43 -14.37 -7.62 16.53
CA GLY A 43 -15.83 -7.55 16.59
C GLY A 43 -16.58 -8.83 16.18
N TYR A 44 -15.89 -9.95 16.03
CA TYR A 44 -16.45 -11.27 15.68
C TYR A 44 -16.43 -12.28 16.84
N GLY A 45 -16.36 -11.83 18.10
CA GLY A 45 -16.25 -12.69 19.29
C GLY A 45 -17.37 -13.70 19.54
N LYS A 46 -18.48 -13.64 18.79
CA LYS A 46 -19.55 -14.64 18.83
C LYS A 46 -19.37 -15.77 17.82
N ASP A 47 -18.39 -15.65 16.93
CA ASP A 47 -18.07 -16.65 15.90
C ASP A 47 -16.91 -17.54 16.36
N THR A 48 -16.59 -18.55 15.56
CA THR A 48 -15.44 -19.42 15.79
C THR A 48 -14.72 -19.69 14.48
N ILE A 49 -13.39 -19.75 14.53
CA ILE A 49 -12.58 -20.05 13.34
C ILE A 49 -12.74 -21.53 12.98
N LYS A 50 -13.17 -21.78 11.75
CA LYS A 50 -13.18 -23.11 11.12
C LYS A 50 -11.81 -23.47 10.59
N SER A 51 -11.17 -22.55 9.89
CA SER A 51 -9.82 -22.73 9.33
C SER A 51 -9.18 -21.39 8.95
N THR A 52 -7.86 -21.40 8.79
CA THR A 52 -7.08 -20.26 8.30
C THR A 52 -6.25 -20.65 7.08
N SER A 53 -5.99 -19.69 6.18
CA SER A 53 -5.09 -19.86 5.04
C SER A 53 -4.24 -18.62 4.81
N ILE A 54 -2.98 -18.80 4.42
CA ILE A 54 -2.08 -17.70 4.08
C ILE A 54 -1.68 -17.74 2.60
N GLY A 55 -1.41 -16.57 2.03
CA GLY A 55 -0.81 -16.45 0.69
C GLY A 55 0.65 -16.93 0.67
N GLY A 56 1.46 -16.43 1.60
CA GLY A 56 2.85 -16.87 1.82
C GLY A 56 3.73 -16.87 0.57
N LEU A 57 4.72 -17.78 0.55
CA LEU A 57 5.64 -18.00 -0.59
C LEU A 57 4.95 -18.49 -1.88
N HIS A 58 3.71 -18.97 -1.78
CA HIS A 58 2.95 -19.54 -2.90
C HIS A 58 1.76 -18.67 -3.31
N GLU A 59 1.78 -17.38 -2.95
CA GLU A 59 0.69 -16.45 -3.24
C GLU A 59 0.28 -16.56 -4.73
N THR A 60 -0.94 -17.03 -4.98
CA THR A 60 -1.42 -17.27 -6.33
C THR A 60 -1.92 -15.96 -6.93
N ASN A 61 -1.68 -15.77 -8.24
CA ASN A 61 -2.17 -14.55 -8.87
C ASN A 61 -3.69 -14.63 -9.05
N VAL A 62 -4.40 -13.59 -8.59
CA VAL A 62 -5.84 -13.44 -8.71
C VAL A 62 -6.20 -12.61 -9.95
N PRO A 63 -7.44 -12.69 -10.47
CA PRO A 63 -7.89 -11.80 -11.55
C PRO A 63 -7.77 -10.32 -11.14
N GLY A 64 -7.12 -9.53 -11.99
CA GLY A 64 -6.97 -8.09 -11.79
C GLY A 64 -8.00 -7.28 -12.57
N ILE A 65 -8.24 -6.06 -12.10
CA ILE A 65 -9.31 -5.17 -12.60
C ILE A 65 -9.07 -4.72 -14.05
N LEU A 66 -7.82 -4.74 -14.51
CA LEU A 66 -7.42 -4.45 -15.89
C LEU A 66 -7.39 -5.69 -16.81
N GLY A 67 -7.96 -6.81 -16.37
CA GLY A 67 -8.01 -8.07 -17.15
C GLY A 67 -6.75 -8.93 -17.09
N LYS A 68 -5.64 -8.40 -16.57
CA LYS A 68 -4.42 -9.18 -16.25
C LYS A 68 -4.52 -9.77 -14.85
N LYS A 69 -3.71 -10.80 -14.54
CA LYS A 69 -3.60 -11.33 -13.17
C LYS A 69 -2.74 -10.40 -12.28
N THR A 70 -3.01 -10.37 -10.98
CA THR A 70 -2.31 -9.54 -9.96
C THR A 70 -2.08 -10.34 -8.67
N LYS A 71 -1.27 -9.80 -7.77
CA LYS A 71 -1.21 -10.24 -6.36
C LYS A 71 -2.37 -9.67 -5.55
N SER A 72 -2.79 -10.44 -4.56
CA SER A 72 -3.78 -10.01 -3.57
C SER A 72 -3.10 -9.06 -2.57
N LYS A 73 -3.89 -8.31 -1.81
CA LYS A 73 -3.40 -7.61 -0.62
C LYS A 73 -3.64 -8.40 0.66
N THR A 74 -4.40 -9.48 0.54
CA THR A 74 -4.74 -10.36 1.64
C THR A 74 -3.65 -11.39 1.86
N ASP A 75 -3.02 -11.30 3.02
CA ASP A 75 -1.95 -12.20 3.45
C ASP A 75 -2.53 -13.40 4.21
N LEU A 76 -3.64 -13.20 4.94
CA LEU A 76 -4.35 -14.19 5.75
C LEU A 76 -5.86 -14.14 5.47
N LYS A 77 -6.47 -15.31 5.23
CA LYS A 77 -7.93 -15.52 5.21
C LYS A 77 -8.34 -16.40 6.38
N ILE A 78 -9.37 -15.97 7.11
CA ILE A 78 -9.95 -16.69 8.24
C ILE A 78 -11.36 -17.09 7.86
N PHE A 79 -11.63 -18.39 7.81
CA PHE A 79 -12.95 -18.95 7.52
C PHE A 79 -13.63 -19.26 8.84
N CYS A 80 -14.78 -18.66 9.07
CA CYS A 80 -15.54 -18.83 10.30
C CYS A 80 -16.64 -19.90 10.14
N ASN A 81 -17.11 -20.48 11.25
CA ASN A 81 -18.18 -21.49 11.22
C ASN A 81 -19.53 -20.92 10.79
N SER A 82 -19.75 -19.61 10.95
CA SER A 82 -20.90 -18.91 10.37
C SER A 82 -20.92 -18.90 8.83
N GLY A 83 -19.81 -19.25 8.17
CA GLY A 83 -19.61 -19.09 6.73
C GLY A 83 -18.97 -17.75 6.35
N LYS A 84 -18.76 -16.84 7.30
CA LYS A 84 -18.03 -15.59 7.06
C LYS A 84 -16.56 -15.87 6.75
N THR A 85 -16.01 -15.11 5.79
CA THR A 85 -14.57 -15.06 5.54
C THR A 85 -14.06 -13.68 5.91
N ILE A 86 -13.03 -13.63 6.76
CA ILE A 86 -12.34 -12.41 7.16
C ILE A 86 -10.98 -12.37 6.46
N THR A 87 -10.66 -11.24 5.84
CA THR A 87 -9.43 -11.05 5.07
C THR A 87 -8.52 -10.04 5.76
N VAL A 88 -7.26 -10.38 5.93
CA VAL A 88 -6.30 -9.59 6.70
C VAL A 88 -5.03 -9.39 5.90
N SER A 89 -4.54 -8.15 5.85
CA SER A 89 -3.18 -7.84 5.41
C SER A 89 -2.26 -7.73 6.62
N ILE A 90 -1.19 -8.53 6.64
CA ILE A 90 -0.23 -8.59 7.74
C ILE A 90 0.92 -7.61 7.45
N LYS A 91 1.35 -6.88 8.47
CA LYS A 91 2.45 -5.92 8.43
C LYS A 91 3.38 -6.20 9.60
N LYS A 92 4.62 -6.58 9.29
CA LYS A 92 5.64 -6.88 10.31
C LYS A 92 6.19 -5.63 11.01
N SER A 93 6.01 -4.45 10.42
CA SER A 93 6.56 -3.18 10.92
C SER A 93 5.59 -2.02 10.69
N LEU A 94 5.67 -1.01 11.56
CA LEU A 94 4.88 0.23 11.47
C LEU A 94 5.24 1.07 10.24
N GLY A 95 6.48 0.96 9.76
CA GLY A 95 6.92 1.53 8.50
C GLY A 95 6.92 0.50 7.37
N GLY A 96 6.74 0.94 6.13
CA GLY A 96 6.83 0.05 4.98
C GLY A 96 6.19 0.60 3.72
N GLN A 97 6.52 -0.01 2.60
CA GLN A 97 5.92 0.32 1.32
C GLN A 97 4.64 -0.50 1.13
N VAL A 98 3.51 0.18 1.01
CA VAL A 98 2.18 -0.46 0.92
C VAL A 98 1.70 -0.62 -0.52
N TYR A 99 2.16 0.23 -1.44
CA TYR A 99 1.83 0.13 -2.87
C TYR A 99 2.96 0.65 -3.74
N PHE A 100 3.31 -0.10 -4.79
CA PHE A 100 4.40 0.25 -5.69
C PHE A 100 4.11 -0.21 -7.10
N VAL A 101 3.79 0.77 -7.93
CA VAL A 101 3.38 0.61 -9.33
C VAL A 101 3.91 1.81 -10.11
N ARG A 102 3.97 1.67 -11.43
CA ARG A 102 4.31 2.79 -12.33
C ARG A 102 3.09 3.72 -12.47
N ALA A 103 3.33 4.98 -12.82
CA ALA A 103 2.31 6.01 -13.01
C ALA A 103 1.11 5.55 -13.85
N GLY A 104 1.35 5.02 -15.06
CA GLY A 104 0.26 4.55 -15.92
C GLY A 104 -0.59 3.46 -15.27
N LEU A 105 0.05 2.47 -14.63
CA LEU A 105 -0.68 1.39 -13.95
C LEU A 105 -1.48 1.92 -12.74
N PHE A 106 -0.93 2.87 -11.98
CA PHE A 106 -1.67 3.50 -10.89
C PHE A 106 -2.93 4.20 -11.40
N ILE A 107 -2.79 5.03 -12.44
CA ILE A 107 -3.90 5.78 -13.04
C ILE A 107 -4.98 4.80 -13.51
N ASP A 108 -4.60 3.83 -14.37
CA ASP A 108 -5.55 2.87 -14.93
C ASP A 108 -6.28 2.07 -13.84
N VAL A 109 -5.56 1.61 -12.81
CA VAL A 109 -6.15 0.84 -11.72
C VAL A 109 -7.08 1.72 -10.88
N TYR A 110 -6.63 2.92 -10.49
CA TYR A 110 -7.45 3.85 -9.71
C TYR A 110 -8.76 4.12 -10.43
N GLU A 111 -8.69 4.54 -11.69
CA GLU A 111 -9.88 4.92 -12.45
C GLU A 111 -10.86 3.76 -12.61
N LYS A 112 -10.32 2.54 -12.78
CA LYS A 112 -11.15 1.34 -12.96
C LYS A 112 -11.77 0.87 -11.64
N GLN A 113 -11.04 0.96 -10.53
CA GLN A 113 -11.52 0.55 -9.20
C GLN A 113 -12.62 1.48 -8.71
N PHE A 114 -12.40 2.80 -8.80
CA PHE A 114 -13.34 3.79 -8.27
C PHE A 114 -14.35 4.29 -9.32
N ARG A 115 -14.20 3.88 -10.58
CA ARG A 115 -15.03 4.34 -11.72
C ARG A 115 -15.03 5.86 -11.84
N GLU A 116 -13.88 6.45 -11.59
CA GLU A 116 -13.68 7.88 -11.47
C GLU A 116 -12.44 8.26 -12.27
N LYS A 117 -12.52 9.27 -13.15
CA LYS A 117 -11.36 9.70 -13.93
C LYS A 117 -10.45 10.62 -13.11
N ILE A 118 -9.15 10.39 -13.19
CA ILE A 118 -8.16 11.33 -12.65
C ILE A 118 -8.07 12.51 -13.63
N PRO A 119 -8.16 13.78 -13.18
CA PRO A 119 -8.04 14.94 -14.06
C PRO A 119 -6.71 14.95 -14.83
N ASP A 120 -6.73 15.43 -16.07
CA ASP A 120 -5.56 15.39 -16.97
C ASP A 120 -4.34 16.11 -16.37
N ASP A 121 -4.55 17.25 -15.71
CA ASP A 121 -3.50 18.00 -15.00
C ASP A 121 -2.88 17.18 -13.87
N VAL A 122 -3.69 16.43 -13.13
CA VAL A 122 -3.21 15.55 -12.06
C VAL A 122 -2.45 14.37 -12.65
N GLN A 123 -2.95 13.75 -13.73
CA GLN A 123 -2.21 12.69 -14.43
C GLN A 123 -0.87 13.17 -14.95
N ARG A 124 -0.81 14.41 -15.48
CA ARG A 124 0.42 15.04 -15.94
C ARG A 124 1.40 15.25 -14.80
N ALA A 125 0.94 15.81 -13.68
CA ALA A 125 1.76 15.99 -12.49
C ALA A 125 2.29 14.66 -11.94
N ILE A 126 1.46 13.61 -11.87
CA ILE A 126 1.87 12.25 -11.48
C ILE A 126 2.98 11.73 -12.41
N LYS A 127 2.84 11.88 -13.73
CA LYS A 127 3.85 11.41 -14.69
C LYS A 127 5.19 12.14 -14.53
N LEU A 128 5.15 13.45 -14.29
CA LEU A 128 6.34 14.26 -13.99
C LEU A 128 7.00 13.86 -12.66
N PHE A 129 6.21 13.58 -11.63
CA PHE A 129 6.71 13.21 -10.30
C PHE A 129 7.21 11.77 -10.23
N TRP A 130 6.66 10.86 -11.04
CA TRP A 130 6.94 9.41 -10.98
C TRP A 130 7.70 8.88 -12.21
N ALA A 131 8.58 9.70 -12.79
CA ALA A 131 9.51 9.28 -13.85
C ALA A 131 8.82 8.62 -15.05
N ALA A 132 7.73 9.22 -15.53
CA ALA A 132 6.93 8.71 -16.64
C ALA A 132 6.60 9.79 -17.69
N ALA A 133 7.32 10.91 -17.65
CA ALA A 133 7.19 12.02 -18.59
C ALA A 133 8.50 12.21 -19.35
N ASP A 134 8.44 12.15 -20.68
CA ASP A 134 9.63 12.20 -21.54
C ASP A 134 10.35 13.56 -21.51
N ASP A 135 9.62 14.62 -21.15
CA ASP A 135 10.11 15.99 -21.06
C ASP A 135 10.53 16.42 -19.64
N ALA A 136 10.58 15.47 -18.70
CA ALA A 136 10.94 15.75 -17.31
C ALA A 136 12.34 16.38 -17.19
N THR A 137 13.33 15.85 -17.91
CA THR A 137 14.72 16.34 -17.88
C THR A 137 14.82 17.80 -18.33
N ASP A 138 14.18 18.16 -19.44
CA ASP A 138 14.19 19.54 -19.95
C ASP A 138 13.59 20.52 -18.93
N ILE A 139 12.54 20.10 -18.23
CA ILE A 139 11.92 20.90 -17.17
C ILE A 139 12.86 21.04 -15.97
N ILE A 140 13.50 19.96 -15.53
CA ILE A 140 14.46 19.99 -14.42
C ILE A 140 15.62 20.92 -14.73
N GLU A 141 16.17 20.86 -15.94
CA GLU A 141 17.31 21.71 -16.33
C GLU A 141 16.98 23.21 -16.28
N LYS A 142 15.73 23.56 -16.60
CA LYS A 142 15.24 24.94 -16.67
C LYS A 142 14.72 25.48 -15.33
N TYR A 143 14.05 24.66 -14.53
CA TYR A 143 13.33 25.10 -13.31
C TYR A 143 13.85 24.47 -12.02
N GLY A 144 14.73 23.48 -12.10
CA GLY A 144 15.30 22.81 -10.93
C GLY A 144 16.28 23.72 -10.17
N ASP A 145 16.19 23.69 -8.84
CA ASP A 145 17.09 24.44 -7.97
C ASP A 145 18.49 23.81 -7.96
N ARG A 146 19.45 24.49 -8.61
CA ARG A 146 20.84 24.06 -8.69
C ARG A 146 21.65 24.36 -7.44
N SER A 147 21.12 25.16 -6.50
CA SER A 147 21.79 25.43 -5.22
C SER A 147 21.78 24.21 -4.30
N ASP A 148 20.76 23.35 -4.40
CA ASP A 148 20.74 22.01 -3.81
C ASP A 148 21.20 20.97 -4.84
N ALA A 149 22.52 20.88 -5.02
CA ALA A 149 23.14 19.96 -5.98
C ALA A 149 22.68 18.51 -5.79
N LYS A 150 22.49 18.06 -4.55
CA LYS A 150 22.06 16.69 -4.26
C LYS A 150 20.64 16.44 -4.77
N SER A 151 19.71 17.36 -4.50
CA SER A 151 18.33 17.24 -4.97
C SER A 151 18.24 17.38 -6.49
N TYR A 152 19.01 18.29 -7.07
CA TYR A 152 19.10 18.46 -8.53
C TYR A 152 19.60 17.19 -9.22
N ASP A 153 20.73 16.63 -8.77
CA ASP A 153 21.34 15.43 -9.35
C ASP A 153 20.40 14.21 -9.26
N LEU A 154 19.66 14.09 -8.15
CA LEU A 154 18.67 13.02 -7.99
C LEU A 154 17.53 13.16 -9.02
N GLN A 155 17.03 14.37 -9.25
CA GLN A 155 15.97 14.59 -10.24
C GLN A 155 16.45 14.24 -11.65
N ILE A 156 17.64 14.69 -12.06
CA ILE A 156 18.21 14.36 -13.37
C ILE A 156 18.40 12.84 -13.52
N ARG A 157 18.98 12.18 -12.52
CA ARG A 157 19.21 10.74 -12.55
C ARG A 157 17.92 9.92 -12.61
N HIS A 158 16.87 10.39 -11.96
CA HIS A 158 15.58 9.68 -11.88
C HIS A 158 14.59 10.12 -12.95
N GLU A 159 14.90 11.16 -13.73
CA GLU A 159 14.01 11.76 -14.72
C GLU A 159 12.65 12.11 -14.07
N SER A 160 12.69 12.63 -12.85
CA SER A 160 11.51 12.92 -12.03
C SER A 160 11.64 14.24 -11.30
N LEU A 161 10.59 15.05 -11.33
CA LEU A 161 10.56 16.34 -10.63
C LEU A 161 10.27 16.13 -9.14
N ASN A 162 10.91 16.93 -8.29
CA ASN A 162 10.48 17.10 -6.91
C ASN A 162 9.38 18.18 -6.81
N ALA A 163 8.81 18.34 -5.61
CA ALA A 163 7.72 19.28 -5.36
C ALA A 163 8.10 20.74 -5.67
N THR A 164 9.32 21.14 -5.32
CA THR A 164 9.83 22.50 -5.56
C THR A 164 9.95 22.79 -7.05
N THR A 165 10.56 21.88 -7.82
CA THR A 165 10.72 22.03 -9.27
C THR A 165 9.37 22.03 -9.98
N LEU A 166 8.44 21.14 -9.59
CA LEU A 166 7.09 21.12 -10.16
C LEU A 166 6.37 22.45 -9.93
N LYS A 167 6.46 23.00 -8.70
CA LYS A 167 5.86 24.30 -8.36
C LYS A 167 6.48 25.47 -9.13
N SER A 168 7.80 25.45 -9.34
CA SER A 168 8.52 26.48 -10.12
C SER A 168 8.21 26.41 -11.62
N TYR A 169 8.00 25.20 -12.14
CA TYR A 169 7.61 24.97 -13.54
C TYR A 169 6.16 25.37 -13.80
N ASP A 170 5.23 24.84 -13.00
CA ASP A 170 3.80 25.06 -13.13
C ASP A 170 3.11 24.92 -11.76
N LYS A 171 2.77 26.07 -11.18
CA LYS A 171 2.08 26.12 -9.88
C LYS A 171 0.70 25.46 -9.93
N ASN A 172 -0.02 25.55 -11.05
CA ASN A 172 -1.35 24.97 -11.16
C ASN A 172 -1.29 23.44 -11.15
N LEU A 173 -0.30 22.83 -11.83
CA LEU A 173 -0.08 21.38 -11.76
C LEU A 173 0.29 20.94 -10.34
N TYR A 174 1.14 21.71 -9.66
CA TYR A 174 1.51 21.45 -8.27
C TYR A 174 0.30 21.49 -7.33
N ASP A 175 -0.47 22.58 -7.36
CA ASP A 175 -1.64 22.76 -6.50
C ASP A 175 -2.70 21.68 -6.82
N SER A 176 -3.01 21.46 -8.11
CA SER A 176 -4.01 20.47 -8.53
C SER A 176 -3.66 19.06 -8.07
N MET A 177 -2.37 18.67 -8.13
CA MET A 177 -1.92 17.38 -7.64
C MET A 177 -2.14 17.27 -6.13
N LEU A 178 -1.69 18.26 -5.35
CA LEU A 178 -1.83 18.23 -3.89
C LEU A 178 -3.30 18.21 -3.45
N ASP A 179 -4.12 19.06 -4.05
CA ASP A 179 -5.55 19.16 -3.75
C ASP A 179 -6.25 17.83 -4.07
N TRP A 180 -5.95 17.24 -5.23
CA TRP A 180 -6.54 15.96 -5.63
C TRP A 180 -6.10 14.81 -4.71
N PHE A 181 -4.81 14.71 -4.37
CA PHE A 181 -4.35 13.67 -3.44
C PHE A 181 -4.98 13.82 -2.05
N SER A 182 -5.19 15.06 -1.60
CA SER A 182 -5.81 15.35 -0.31
C SER A 182 -7.31 15.02 -0.30
N SER A 183 -8.04 15.45 -1.33
CA SER A 183 -9.48 15.19 -1.43
C SER A 183 -9.82 13.71 -1.68
N HIS A 184 -8.88 12.92 -2.21
CA HIS A 184 -9.06 11.49 -2.48
C HIS A 184 -8.30 10.59 -1.50
N ALA A 185 -7.84 11.12 -0.36
CA ALA A 185 -7.05 10.38 0.63
C ALA A 185 -7.70 9.07 1.08
N TYR A 186 -9.04 9.03 1.18
CA TYR A 186 -9.79 7.81 1.47
C TYR A 186 -9.56 6.73 0.39
N ASN A 187 -9.84 7.06 -0.88
CA ASN A 187 -9.72 6.14 -2.01
C ASN A 187 -8.26 5.69 -2.19
N LEU A 188 -7.31 6.61 -2.05
CA LEU A 188 -5.88 6.31 -2.16
C LEU A 188 -5.41 5.35 -1.08
N THR A 189 -5.83 5.57 0.17
CA THR A 189 -5.56 4.67 1.30
C THR A 189 -6.18 3.30 1.05
N LYS A 190 -7.45 3.26 0.65
CA LYS A 190 -8.15 2.01 0.33
C LYS A 190 -7.44 1.25 -0.80
N LEU A 191 -7.08 1.95 -1.87
CA LEU A 191 -6.37 1.34 -2.99
C LEU A 191 -5.04 0.73 -2.56
N ALA A 192 -4.26 1.46 -1.76
CA ALA A 192 -2.91 1.07 -1.37
C ALA A 192 -2.88 -0.10 -0.38
N PHE A 193 -3.76 -0.07 0.62
CA PHE A 193 -3.76 -1.02 1.74
C PHE A 193 -4.64 -2.24 1.51
N THR A 194 -5.75 -2.13 0.77
CA THR A 194 -6.73 -3.23 0.67
C THR A 194 -7.01 -3.71 -0.74
N MET A 195 -7.26 -2.82 -1.71
CA MET A 195 -7.75 -3.27 -3.03
C MET A 195 -6.62 -3.69 -3.96
N GLY A 196 -5.57 -2.87 -4.04
CA GLY A 196 -4.60 -2.95 -5.13
C GLY A 196 -5.28 -3.05 -6.50
N ALA A 197 -4.72 -3.87 -7.39
CA ALA A 197 -5.31 -4.13 -8.69
C ALA A 197 -6.29 -5.32 -8.69
N ALA A 198 -6.62 -5.93 -7.54
CA ALA A 198 -7.47 -7.11 -7.47
C ALA A 198 -8.91 -6.77 -7.84
N LYS A 199 -9.51 -7.56 -8.74
CA LYS A 199 -10.86 -7.30 -9.26
C LYS A 199 -11.96 -7.65 -8.25
N ASP A 200 -11.76 -8.75 -7.52
CA ASP A 200 -12.79 -9.33 -6.65
C ASP A 200 -12.67 -8.75 -5.23
N PRO A 201 -13.74 -8.17 -4.66
CA PRO A 201 -13.76 -7.74 -3.26
C PRO A 201 -13.41 -8.83 -2.24
N ALA A 202 -13.63 -10.11 -2.56
CA ALA A 202 -13.23 -11.22 -1.70
C ALA A 202 -11.70 -11.39 -1.56
N GLU A 203 -10.92 -10.69 -2.39
CA GLU A 203 -9.46 -10.62 -2.31
C GLU A 203 -8.96 -9.34 -1.61
N TRP A 204 -9.84 -8.40 -1.31
CA TRP A 204 -9.50 -7.18 -0.60
C TRP A 204 -9.41 -7.44 0.89
N SER A 205 -8.43 -6.84 1.56
CA SER A 205 -8.26 -7.00 3.01
C SER A 205 -9.23 -6.12 3.79
N GLU A 206 -10.04 -6.72 4.65
CA GLU A 206 -10.93 -6.02 5.57
C GLU A 206 -10.14 -5.37 6.72
N PHE A 207 -9.07 -6.03 7.16
CA PHE A 207 -8.22 -5.56 8.26
C PHE A 207 -6.76 -5.41 7.84
N VAL A 208 -6.07 -4.48 8.51
CA VAL A 208 -4.61 -4.38 8.49
C VAL A 208 -4.10 -4.72 9.88
N TRP A 209 -3.26 -5.74 9.98
CA TRP A 209 -2.73 -6.24 11.24
C TRP A 209 -1.23 -6.02 11.30
N TYR A 210 -0.81 -5.12 12.19
CA TYR A 210 0.57 -4.95 12.55
C TYR A 210 0.92 -5.97 13.63
N ILE A 211 1.65 -7.02 13.25
CA ILE A 211 2.08 -8.08 14.16
C ILE A 211 3.45 -8.61 13.79
N ASN A 212 4.30 -8.83 14.80
CA ASN A 212 5.62 -9.42 14.62
C ASN A 212 5.91 -10.53 15.64
N LEU A 213 6.00 -11.77 15.17
CA LEU A 213 6.30 -12.95 15.98
C LEU A 213 7.77 -13.41 15.84
N LEU A 214 8.61 -12.62 15.15
CA LEU A 214 10.03 -12.91 14.95
C LEU A 214 10.94 -12.19 15.95
N GLY A 215 10.37 -11.50 16.95
CA GLY A 215 11.10 -10.85 18.03
C GLY A 215 11.84 -9.57 17.63
N GLU A 216 11.50 -8.96 16.49
CA GLU A 216 12.12 -7.68 16.07
C GLU A 216 11.38 -6.46 16.67
N ASN A 217 10.10 -6.63 17.04
CA ASN A 217 9.28 -5.70 17.82
C ASN A 217 8.11 -6.47 18.47
N ASP A 218 7.36 -5.81 19.34
CA ASP A 218 6.26 -6.34 20.15
C ASP A 218 4.89 -5.81 19.70
N VAL A 219 4.79 -5.25 18.49
CA VAL A 219 3.52 -4.71 17.99
C VAL A 219 2.55 -5.85 17.74
N ASP A 220 1.32 -5.70 18.23
CA ASP A 220 0.15 -6.51 17.90
C ASP A 220 -1.08 -5.60 17.90
N GLU A 221 -1.31 -4.92 16.78
CA GLU A 221 -2.40 -3.96 16.61
C GLU A 221 -3.12 -4.18 15.30
N ILE A 222 -4.45 -4.31 15.35
CA ILE A 222 -5.30 -4.58 14.20
C ILE A 222 -6.32 -3.49 14.02
N PHE A 223 -6.48 -3.03 12.78
CA PHE A 223 -7.36 -1.93 12.44
C PHE A 223 -8.29 -2.35 11.31
N HIS A 224 -9.56 -1.95 11.40
CA HIS A 224 -10.46 -2.08 10.27
C HIS A 224 -10.05 -1.08 9.19
N ILE A 225 -10.05 -1.48 7.92
CA ILE A 225 -9.53 -0.62 6.84
C ILE A 225 -10.23 0.74 6.76
N GLU A 226 -11.53 0.76 7.03
CA GLU A 226 -12.34 1.98 7.10
C GLU A 226 -11.81 2.99 8.13
N GLU A 227 -11.28 2.54 9.26
CA GLU A 227 -10.70 3.42 10.28
C GLU A 227 -9.42 4.08 9.77
N ILE A 228 -8.56 3.31 9.09
CA ILE A 228 -7.34 3.83 8.48
C ILE A 228 -7.69 4.84 7.38
N CYS A 229 -8.64 4.53 6.51
CA CYS A 229 -9.08 5.44 5.46
C CYS A 229 -9.64 6.75 6.04
N ASN A 230 -10.45 6.67 7.09
CA ASN A 230 -10.99 7.85 7.77
C ASN A 230 -9.91 8.67 8.48
N ALA A 231 -8.92 8.01 9.09
CA ALA A 231 -7.77 8.68 9.70
C ALA A 231 -6.94 9.42 8.63
N ALA A 232 -6.72 8.81 7.46
CA ALA A 232 -6.01 9.44 6.36
C ALA A 232 -6.71 10.72 5.86
N VAL A 233 -8.03 10.71 5.75
CA VAL A 233 -8.81 11.93 5.39
C VAL A 233 -8.62 13.02 6.43
N LYS A 234 -8.69 12.68 7.73
CA LYS A 234 -8.50 13.66 8.81
C LYS A 234 -7.14 14.32 8.75
N VAL A 235 -6.08 13.53 8.52
CA VAL A 235 -4.70 14.05 8.40
C VAL A 235 -4.55 14.90 7.13
N ALA A 236 -5.09 14.45 5.99
CA ALA A 236 -5.03 15.20 4.74
C ALA A 236 -5.79 16.53 4.78
N SER A 237 -6.77 16.66 5.69
CA SER A 237 -7.55 17.88 5.87
C SER A 237 -6.93 18.86 6.89
N GLN A 238 -5.81 18.51 7.53
CA GLN A 238 -5.10 19.37 8.47
C GLN A 238 -3.99 20.13 7.71
N PRO A 239 -4.05 21.48 7.68
CA PRO A 239 -3.03 22.31 7.02
C PRO A 239 -1.68 22.32 7.76
#